data_AF-A0A450X5P8-F1
#
_entry.id   AF-A0A450X5P8-F1
#
_cell.length_a   1.000
_cell.length_b   1.000
_cell.length_c   1.000
_cell.angle_alpha   90.00
_cell.angle_beta   90.00
_cell.angle_gamma   90.00
#
_symmetry.space_group_name_H-M   'P 1'
#
loop_
_entity.id
_entity.type
_entity.pdbx_description
1 polymer ?
#
loop_
_entity_poly.entity_id
_entity_poly.type
_entity_poly.pdbx_seq_one_letter_code
_entity_poly.pdbx_strand_id
1 'polypeptide(L)'
;MGTGNIFRSGTGTGHILTAVFKPFSDLRAVDLAIFDAAGEDMEDLTAREQFWRYALRASGIVFLIDPFGYESIRGRLPKELQERLLREQQQFGAKPIHAVSSVLDSFNTSGLLKPGKKLPIPAAFVLTKTDMLRSVLPADSLVLKDPKHDQGVNLSECRQVSEELLAFLRTHHCTDLIAKAEKAFKNYCFFGISALGELPGEDLSIRGELQPTRVADPLFWILHQLGHVHTMRDVV
;
A
#
# COMPACT_ATOMS: atom_id res chain seq x y z
N MET A 1 19.07 -3.83 -29.30
CA MET A 1 20.33 -3.34 -28.70
C MET A 1 20.09 -1.90 -28.28
N GLY A 2 19.83 -1.67 -27.00
CA GLY A 2 19.63 -0.34 -26.45
C GLY A 2 20.41 -0.25 -25.14
N THR A 3 21.52 0.47 -25.16
CA THR A 3 22.30 0.81 -23.97
C THR A 3 21.65 2.02 -23.31
N GLY A 4 20.95 1.82 -22.21
CA GLY A 4 20.50 2.93 -21.35
C GLY A 4 21.62 3.30 -20.39
N ASN A 5 22.17 4.51 -20.53
CA ASN A 5 23.18 5.05 -19.62
C ASN A 5 22.52 5.80 -18.46
N ILE A 6 23.01 5.60 -17.24
CA ILE A 6 22.75 6.50 -16.11
C ILE A 6 24.11 7.00 -15.62
N PHE A 7 24.37 8.29 -15.83
CA PHE A 7 25.50 9.02 -15.25
C PHE A 7 25.02 9.81 -14.03
N ARG A 8 25.82 9.84 -12.96
CA ARG A 8 25.89 11.01 -12.07
C ARG A 8 27.33 11.32 -11.67
N SER A 9 27.63 12.62 -11.72
CA SER A 9 28.92 13.27 -11.45
C SER A 9 29.13 13.55 -9.97
N GLY A 10 30.40 13.66 -9.54
CA GLY A 10 30.76 14.28 -8.26
C GLY A 10 32.26 14.30 -7.98
N THR A 11 32.90 15.40 -8.38
CA THR A 11 34.18 16.01 -7.95
C THR A 11 35.13 15.25 -6.99
N GLY A 12 36.39 15.08 -7.44
CA GLY A 12 37.58 15.07 -6.59
C GLY A 12 38.03 13.70 -6.06
N THR A 13 39.26 13.31 -6.41
CA THR A 13 39.97 12.05 -6.10
C THR A 13 39.38 10.77 -6.71
N GLY A 14 40.15 10.15 -7.60
CA GLY A 14 39.69 9.06 -8.46
C GLY A 14 39.23 7.83 -7.68
N HIS A 15 37.93 7.57 -7.73
CA HIS A 15 37.34 6.27 -7.37
C HIS A 15 37.16 5.46 -8.66
N ILE A 16 37.76 4.27 -8.71
CA ILE A 16 37.43 3.28 -9.76
C ILE A 16 36.00 2.81 -9.46
N LEU A 17 35.04 3.29 -10.27
CA LEU A 17 33.69 2.75 -10.30
C LEU A 17 33.72 1.43 -11.06
N THR A 18 33.78 0.33 -10.32
CA THR A 18 33.57 -1.00 -10.89
C THR A 18 32.07 -1.21 -11.10
N ALA A 19 31.59 -0.91 -12.30
CA ALA A 19 30.25 -1.32 -12.72
C ALA A 19 30.28 -2.81 -13.07
N VAL A 20 29.74 -3.65 -12.17
CA VAL A 20 29.54 -5.07 -12.47
C VAL A 20 28.25 -5.21 -13.28
N PHE A 21 28.38 -5.35 -14.58
CA PHE A 21 27.26 -5.68 -15.46
C PHE A 21 26.93 -7.17 -15.30
N LYS A 22 25.82 -7.49 -14.62
CA LYS A 22 25.31 -8.86 -14.65
C LYS A 22 24.70 -9.14 -16.03
N PRO A 23 25.10 -10.21 -16.73
CA PRO A 23 24.47 -10.59 -17.98
C PRO A 23 22.98 -10.91 -17.75
N PHE A 24 22.13 -10.55 -18.70
CA PHE A 24 20.67 -10.81 -18.64
C PHE A 24 20.33 -12.30 -18.45
N SER A 25 21.25 -13.21 -18.79
CA SER A 25 21.09 -14.66 -18.59
C SER A 25 21.01 -15.08 -17.11
N ASP A 26 21.50 -14.24 -16.20
CA ASP A 26 21.48 -14.51 -14.75
C ASP A 26 20.38 -13.74 -14.01
N LEU A 27 19.52 -13.02 -14.75
CA LEU A 27 18.43 -12.22 -14.21
C LEU A 27 17.11 -12.98 -14.32
N ARG A 28 16.44 -13.18 -13.18
CA ARG A 28 15.03 -13.59 -13.18
C ARG A 28 14.17 -12.38 -13.57
N ALA A 29 13.49 -12.49 -14.71
CA ALA A 29 12.51 -11.50 -15.14
C ALA A 29 11.12 -11.87 -14.59
N VAL A 30 10.34 -10.86 -14.21
CA VAL A 30 8.94 -11.01 -13.77
C VAL A 30 8.12 -9.97 -14.52
N ASP A 31 7.06 -10.42 -15.19
CA ASP A 31 6.08 -9.52 -15.80
C ASP A 31 5.09 -9.05 -14.73
N LEU A 32 5.05 -7.74 -14.48
CA LEU A 32 4.14 -7.12 -13.53
C LEU A 32 3.09 -6.30 -14.28
N ALA A 33 1.82 -6.66 -14.12
CA ALA A 33 0.68 -5.89 -14.58
C ALA A 33 -0.08 -5.32 -13.38
N ILE A 34 -0.21 -4.00 -13.30
CA ILE A 34 -0.99 -3.30 -12.26
C ILE A 34 -2.27 -2.80 -12.90
N PHE A 35 -3.40 -3.19 -12.30
CA PHE A 35 -4.72 -2.71 -12.68
C PHE A 35 -5.22 -1.80 -11.57
N ASP A 36 -5.35 -0.52 -11.88
CA ASP A 36 -6.01 0.44 -11.01
C ASP A 36 -7.52 0.44 -11.31
N ALA A 37 -8.32 0.54 -10.27
CA ALA A 37 -9.76 0.57 -10.38
C ALA A 37 -10.28 1.70 -9.49
N ALA A 38 -10.80 2.74 -10.13
CA ALA A 38 -11.39 3.83 -9.41
C ALA A 38 -12.60 3.29 -8.62
N GLY A 39 -12.69 3.64 -7.33
CA GLY A 39 -13.78 3.19 -6.47
C GLY A 39 -15.16 3.68 -6.93
N GLU A 40 -15.21 4.76 -7.72
CA GLU A 40 -16.42 5.33 -8.34
C GLU A 40 -16.89 4.53 -9.57
N ASP A 41 -15.97 3.91 -10.31
CA ASP A 41 -16.27 3.04 -11.47
C ASP A 41 -16.97 1.73 -11.04
N MET A 42 -17.06 1.47 -9.73
CA MET A 42 -17.79 0.32 -9.18
C MET A 42 -19.31 0.51 -9.20
N GLU A 43 -19.81 1.70 -9.52
CA GLU A 43 -21.24 1.99 -9.69
C GLU A 43 -21.73 1.78 -11.15
N ASP A 44 -20.84 1.87 -12.14
CA ASP A 44 -21.13 1.52 -13.54
C ASP A 44 -21.01 0.00 -13.75
N LEU A 45 -22.07 -0.63 -14.27
CA LEU A 45 -22.15 -2.06 -14.55
C LEU A 45 -21.09 -2.54 -15.55
N THR A 46 -20.74 -1.72 -16.56
CA THR A 46 -19.80 -2.13 -17.61
C THR A 46 -18.35 -2.05 -17.13
N ALA A 47 -18.00 -0.96 -16.44
CA ALA A 47 -16.71 -0.80 -15.79
C ALA A 47 -16.51 -1.87 -14.69
N ARG A 48 -17.57 -2.21 -13.94
CA ARG A 48 -17.61 -3.35 -13.02
C ARG A 48 -17.21 -4.65 -13.70
N GLU A 49 -17.84 -5.03 -14.81
CA GLU A 49 -17.56 -6.30 -15.48
C GLU A 49 -16.10 -6.45 -15.89
N GLN A 50 -15.53 -5.39 -16.45
CA GLN A 50 -14.11 -5.38 -16.84
C GLN A 50 -13.20 -5.45 -15.61
N PHE A 51 -13.45 -4.64 -14.58
CA PHE A 51 -12.71 -4.68 -13.32
C PHE A 51 -12.74 -6.08 -12.67
N TRP A 52 -13.90 -6.71 -12.60
CA TRP A 52 -14.06 -8.02 -11.98
C TRP A 52 -13.25 -9.10 -12.68
N ARG A 53 -13.15 -9.04 -14.02
CA ARG A 53 -12.35 -10.02 -14.77
C ARG A 53 -10.88 -10.02 -14.37
N TYR A 54 -10.35 -8.85 -14.00
CA TYR A 54 -8.98 -8.69 -13.51
C TYR A 54 -8.87 -9.05 -12.02
N ALA A 55 -9.75 -8.52 -11.16
CA ALA A 55 -9.72 -8.80 -9.73
C ALA A 55 -9.83 -10.30 -9.41
N LEU A 56 -10.72 -11.03 -10.11
CA LEU A 56 -10.90 -12.48 -9.91
C LEU A 56 -9.72 -13.33 -10.42
N ARG A 57 -8.80 -12.75 -11.20
CA ARG A 57 -7.58 -13.40 -11.72
C ARG A 57 -6.30 -12.88 -11.06
N ALA A 58 -6.42 -11.95 -10.10
CA ALA A 58 -5.27 -11.31 -9.50
C ALA A 58 -4.42 -12.31 -8.71
N SER A 59 -3.10 -12.23 -8.89
CA SER A 59 -2.13 -13.00 -8.08
C SER A 59 -1.91 -12.37 -6.70
N GLY A 60 -2.21 -11.08 -6.53
CA GLY A 60 -2.18 -10.35 -5.27
C GLY A 60 -3.07 -9.13 -5.36
N ILE A 61 -3.56 -8.64 -4.22
CA ILE A 61 -4.47 -7.48 -4.16
C ILE A 61 -3.88 -6.43 -3.21
N VAL A 62 -3.87 -5.18 -3.64
CA VAL A 62 -3.54 -4.03 -2.79
C VAL A 62 -4.80 -3.20 -2.59
N PHE A 63 -5.28 -3.13 -1.36
CA PHE A 63 -6.39 -2.24 -0.99
C PHE A 63 -5.82 -0.92 -0.51
N LEU A 64 -6.05 0.17 -1.23
CA LEU A 64 -5.75 1.53 -0.76
C LEU A 64 -6.91 2.04 0.08
N ILE A 65 -6.59 2.49 1.28
CA ILE A 65 -7.55 2.80 2.33
C ILE A 65 -7.23 4.22 2.81
N ASP A 66 -8.16 5.14 2.61
CA ASP A 66 -8.06 6.48 3.20
C ASP A 66 -8.49 6.39 4.67
N PRO A 67 -7.58 6.57 5.65
CA PRO A 67 -7.93 6.48 7.06
C PRO A 67 -8.90 7.60 7.50
N PHE A 68 -9.01 8.69 6.76
CA PHE A 68 -9.85 9.85 7.10
C PHE A 68 -11.31 9.69 6.72
N GLY A 69 -11.65 8.59 6.03
CA GLY A 69 -13.04 8.14 5.90
C GLY A 69 -13.63 7.64 7.24
N TYR A 70 -12.80 7.36 8.25
CA TYR A 70 -13.24 7.07 9.61
C TYR A 70 -13.28 8.35 10.45
N GLU A 71 -14.47 8.73 10.92
CA GLU A 71 -14.65 9.88 11.84
C GLU A 71 -13.80 9.73 13.11
N SER A 72 -13.65 8.52 13.64
CA SER A 72 -12.84 8.25 14.84
C SER A 72 -11.35 8.52 14.67
N ILE A 73 -10.85 8.55 13.44
CA ILE A 73 -9.48 8.96 13.10
C ILE A 73 -9.45 10.44 12.75
N ARG A 74 -10.30 10.89 11.82
CA ARG A 74 -10.35 12.29 11.39
C ARG A 74 -10.60 13.25 12.56
N GLY A 75 -11.52 12.91 13.47
CA GLY A 75 -11.86 13.72 14.65
C GLY A 75 -10.73 13.88 15.67
N ARG A 76 -9.58 13.22 15.48
CA ARG A 76 -8.38 13.32 16.33
C ARG A 76 -7.32 14.26 15.77
N LEU A 77 -7.52 14.78 14.56
CA LEU A 77 -6.62 15.73 13.92
C LEU A 77 -6.91 17.18 14.37
N PRO A 78 -6.00 18.14 14.12
CA PRO A 78 -6.30 19.58 14.24
C PRO A 78 -7.55 19.98 13.45
N LYS A 79 -8.37 20.90 14.00
CA LYS A 79 -9.69 21.28 13.44
C LYS A 79 -9.64 21.68 11.98
N GLU A 80 -8.61 22.44 11.60
CA GLU A 80 -8.41 22.94 10.25
C GLU A 80 -8.25 21.78 9.25
N LEU A 81 -7.51 20.72 9.66
CA LEU A 81 -7.37 19.50 8.85
C LEU A 81 -8.66 18.69 8.83
N GLN A 82 -9.41 18.64 9.93
CA GLN A 82 -10.69 17.92 9.97
C GLN A 82 -11.68 18.48 8.95
N GLU A 83 -11.84 19.80 8.91
CA GLU A 83 -12.78 20.48 8.01
C GLU A 83 -12.38 20.26 6.55
N ARG A 84 -11.08 20.39 6.25
CA ARG A 84 -10.56 20.16 4.90
C ARG A 84 -10.80 18.72 4.45
N LEU A 85 -10.43 17.73 5.27
CA LEU A 85 -10.61 16.32 4.95
C LEU A 85 -12.09 15.95 4.83
N LEU A 86 -12.97 16.56 5.63
CA LEU A 86 -14.41 16.34 5.51
C LEU A 86 -14.94 16.84 4.16
N ARG A 87 -14.48 17.99 3.67
CA ARG A 87 -14.82 18.49 2.32
C ARG A 87 -14.31 17.54 1.23
N GLU A 88 -13.06 17.10 1.31
CA GLU A 88 -12.49 16.13 0.36
C GLU A 88 -13.27 14.82 0.35
N GLN A 89 -13.65 14.31 1.52
CA GLN A 89 -14.47 13.10 1.66
C GLN A 89 -15.88 13.26 1.11
N GLN A 90 -16.52 14.43 1.27
CA GLN A 90 -17.84 14.69 0.67
C GLN A 90 -17.80 14.79 -0.86
N GLN A 91 -16.68 15.24 -1.40
CA GLN A 91 -16.50 15.44 -2.84
C GLN A 91 -16.04 14.17 -3.57
N PHE A 92 -15.16 13.38 -2.95
CA PHE A 92 -14.47 12.26 -3.59
C PHE A 92 -14.40 10.99 -2.73
N GLY A 93 -14.92 11.02 -1.50
CA GLY A 93 -14.71 9.97 -0.51
C GLY A 93 -15.67 8.80 -0.67
N ALA A 94 -15.14 7.64 -1.06
CA ALA A 94 -15.79 6.37 -0.78
C ALA A 94 -15.47 5.94 0.66
N LYS A 95 -16.44 5.30 1.34
CA LYS A 95 -16.19 4.73 2.67
C LYS A 95 -15.05 3.69 2.56
N PRO A 96 -14.08 3.67 3.48
CA PRO A 96 -12.87 2.84 3.34
C PRO A 96 -13.16 1.34 3.20
N ILE A 97 -14.25 0.88 3.80
CA ILE A 97 -14.68 -0.52 3.78
C ILE A 97 -15.36 -0.94 2.46
N HIS A 98 -15.82 -0.01 1.63
CA HIS A 98 -16.60 -0.32 0.43
C HIS A 98 -15.75 -1.03 -0.61
N ALA A 99 -14.54 -0.53 -0.93
CA ALA A 99 -13.65 -1.17 -1.91
C ALA A 99 -13.36 -2.64 -1.55
N VAL A 100 -13.06 -2.90 -0.27
CA VAL A 100 -12.85 -4.25 0.25
C VAL A 100 -14.11 -5.10 0.07
N SER A 101 -15.27 -4.57 0.45
CA SER A 101 -16.55 -5.29 0.36
C SER A 101 -16.89 -5.64 -1.08
N SER A 102 -16.76 -4.69 -1.99
CA SER A 102 -17.08 -4.88 -3.40
C SER A 102 -16.21 -5.97 -4.05
N VAL A 103 -14.91 -6.02 -3.74
CA VAL A 103 -14.03 -7.09 -4.22
C VAL A 103 -14.45 -8.45 -3.65
N LEU A 104 -14.74 -8.52 -2.35
CA LEU A 104 -15.19 -9.77 -1.71
C LEU A 104 -16.54 -10.25 -2.26
N ASP A 105 -17.46 -9.33 -2.53
CA ASP A 105 -18.75 -9.64 -3.15
C ASP A 105 -18.55 -10.21 -4.55
N SER A 106 -17.64 -9.68 -5.37
CA SER A 106 -17.30 -10.27 -6.67
C SER A 106 -16.77 -11.71 -6.55
N PHE A 107 -15.92 -11.99 -5.55
CA PHE A 107 -15.45 -13.35 -5.28
C PHE A 107 -16.57 -14.30 -4.82
N ASN A 108 -17.52 -13.80 -4.03
CA ASN A 108 -18.70 -14.57 -3.60
C ASN A 108 -19.63 -14.86 -4.79
N THR A 109 -19.98 -13.84 -5.59
CA THR A 109 -20.89 -13.95 -6.74
C THR A 109 -20.31 -14.86 -7.83
N SER A 110 -18.99 -14.86 -8.03
CA SER A 110 -18.34 -15.79 -8.97
C SER A 110 -18.24 -17.23 -8.47
N GLY A 111 -18.59 -17.51 -7.21
CA GLY A 111 -18.45 -18.83 -6.58
C GLY A 111 -17.01 -19.24 -6.27
N LEU A 112 -16.03 -18.34 -6.49
CA LEU A 112 -14.62 -18.59 -6.20
C LEU A 112 -14.33 -18.53 -4.69
N LEU A 113 -15.13 -17.78 -3.92
CA LEU A 113 -15.12 -17.78 -2.46
C LEU A 113 -16.24 -18.67 -1.92
N LYS A 114 -15.86 -19.83 -1.38
CA LYS A 114 -16.81 -20.74 -0.73
C LYS A 114 -17.13 -20.27 0.70
N PRO A 115 -18.36 -20.49 1.20
CA PRO A 115 -18.72 -20.17 2.58
C PRO A 115 -17.73 -20.77 3.59
N GLY A 116 -17.26 -19.94 4.53
CA GLY A 116 -16.31 -20.35 5.57
C GLY A 116 -14.87 -20.62 5.10
N LYS A 117 -14.56 -20.40 3.82
CA LYS A 117 -13.19 -20.44 3.30
C LYS A 117 -12.63 -19.01 3.20
N LYS A 118 -11.30 -18.92 3.30
CA LYS A 118 -10.55 -17.69 3.05
C LYS A 118 -9.91 -17.75 1.67
N LEU A 119 -9.78 -16.59 1.02
CA LEU A 119 -9.06 -16.42 -0.24
C LEU A 119 -7.56 -16.73 -0.02
N PRO A 120 -6.95 -17.57 -0.89
CA PRO A 120 -5.52 -17.85 -0.82
C PRO A 120 -4.65 -16.72 -1.39
N ILE A 121 -5.26 -15.75 -2.09
CA ILE A 121 -4.59 -14.61 -2.71
C ILE A 121 -4.02 -13.70 -1.61
N PRO A 122 -2.72 -13.34 -1.62
CA PRO A 122 -2.15 -12.38 -0.68
C PRO A 122 -2.78 -10.99 -0.86
N ALA A 123 -3.19 -10.39 0.25
CA ALA A 123 -3.81 -9.07 0.26
C ALA A 123 -3.06 -8.08 1.17
N ALA A 124 -2.62 -6.97 0.60
CA ALA A 124 -2.06 -5.86 1.34
C ALA A 124 -3.15 -4.82 1.63
N PHE A 125 -3.36 -4.50 2.91
CA PHE A 125 -4.30 -3.45 3.35
C PHE A 125 -3.50 -2.19 3.68
N VAL A 126 -3.58 -1.18 2.82
CA VAL A 126 -2.66 -0.04 2.83
C VAL A 126 -3.40 1.21 3.30
N LEU A 127 -3.09 1.66 4.52
CA LEU A 127 -3.49 2.98 4.98
C LEU A 127 -2.64 4.02 4.24
N THR A 128 -3.32 4.86 3.47
CA THR A 128 -2.70 5.97 2.72
C THR A 128 -2.59 7.22 3.59
N LYS A 129 -1.86 8.23 3.11
CA LYS A 129 -1.73 9.55 3.76
C LYS A 129 -1.22 9.47 5.20
N THR A 130 -0.32 8.53 5.50
CA THR A 130 0.17 8.33 6.88
C THR A 130 1.01 9.49 7.41
N ASP A 131 1.54 10.33 6.53
CA ASP A 131 2.20 11.60 6.89
C ASP A 131 1.29 12.53 7.71
N MET A 132 -0.02 12.45 7.49
CA MET A 132 -1.02 13.21 8.24
C MET A 132 -1.34 12.61 9.62
N LEU A 133 -0.90 11.38 9.90
CA LEU A 133 -1.14 10.69 11.17
C LEU A 133 -0.07 10.96 12.23
N ARG A 134 0.91 11.82 11.96
CA ARG A 134 2.01 12.16 12.88
C ARG A 134 1.56 12.63 14.26
N SER A 135 0.40 13.29 14.36
CA SER A 135 -0.15 13.77 15.64
C SER A 135 -0.90 12.70 16.44
N VAL A 136 -1.20 11.54 15.83
CA VAL A 136 -1.99 10.46 16.44
C VAL A 136 -1.22 9.14 16.56
N LEU A 137 -0.14 8.98 15.82
CA LEU A 137 0.82 7.88 15.95
C LEU A 137 1.94 8.24 16.94
N PRO A 138 2.56 7.24 17.59
CA PRO A 138 3.79 7.46 18.36
C PRO A 138 4.90 8.10 17.52
N ALA A 139 5.72 8.95 18.12
CA ALA A 139 6.81 9.65 17.41
C ALA A 139 7.87 8.69 16.83
N ASP A 140 8.04 7.52 17.43
CA ASP A 140 8.95 6.46 17.01
C ASP A 140 8.28 5.38 16.14
N SER A 141 7.03 5.60 15.72
CA SER A 141 6.26 4.75 14.81
C SER A 141 7.08 4.30 13.60
N LEU A 142 7.05 3.00 13.30
CA LEU A 142 7.69 2.46 12.09
C LEU A 142 6.94 2.86 10.82
N VAL A 143 5.63 3.14 10.94
CA VAL A 143 4.77 3.60 9.84
C VAL A 143 5.28 4.92 9.25
N LEU A 144 5.88 5.77 10.08
CA LEU A 144 6.37 7.10 9.69
C LEU A 144 7.84 7.10 9.25
N LYS A 145 8.53 5.96 9.33
CA LYS A 145 9.96 5.81 9.01
C LYS A 145 10.15 5.20 7.63
N ASP A 146 11.14 5.70 6.91
CA ASP A 146 11.53 5.15 5.61
C ASP A 146 12.17 3.76 5.78
N PRO A 147 11.71 2.72 5.07
CA PRO A 147 12.27 1.39 5.18
C PRO A 147 13.55 1.31 4.36
N LYS A 148 14.51 0.51 4.83
CA LYS A 148 15.64 0.10 3.99
C LYS A 148 15.26 -1.19 3.26
N HIS A 149 15.40 -1.19 1.93
CA HIS A 149 15.18 -2.37 1.07
C HIS A 149 16.47 -2.88 0.41
N ASP A 150 17.62 -2.56 1.00
CA ASP A 150 18.94 -2.78 0.43
C ASP A 150 19.27 -4.27 0.15
N GLN A 151 18.59 -5.23 0.80
CA GLN A 151 18.84 -6.68 0.62
C GLN A 151 17.58 -7.55 0.51
N GLY A 152 16.44 -6.97 0.12
CA GLY A 152 15.16 -7.68 -0.02
C GLY A 152 14.10 -7.23 0.97
N VAL A 153 13.04 -8.02 1.13
CA VAL A 153 11.91 -7.65 2.00
C VAL A 153 12.24 -7.96 3.45
N ASN A 154 12.12 -6.96 4.34
CA ASN A 154 12.19 -7.16 5.77
C ASN A 154 10.83 -7.63 6.32
N LEU A 155 10.60 -8.94 6.36
CA LEU A 155 9.31 -9.46 6.84
C LEU A 155 9.05 -9.17 8.32
N SER A 156 10.10 -9.07 9.13
CA SER A 156 9.97 -8.71 10.55
C SER A 156 9.43 -7.29 10.68
N GLU A 157 10.01 -6.34 9.94
CA GLU A 157 9.54 -4.96 9.93
C GLU A 157 8.14 -4.83 9.31
N CYS A 158 7.83 -5.54 8.22
CA CYS A 158 6.46 -5.57 7.68
C CYS A 158 5.45 -6.05 8.72
N ARG A 159 5.80 -7.07 9.52
CA ARG A 159 4.94 -7.56 10.60
C ARG A 159 4.78 -6.53 11.72
N GLN A 160 5.86 -5.89 12.15
CA GLN A 160 5.82 -4.86 13.19
C GLN A 160 4.96 -3.67 12.76
N VAL A 161 5.13 -3.18 11.53
CA VAL A 161 4.28 -2.14 10.95
C VAL A 161 2.82 -2.58 10.91
N SER A 162 2.54 -3.81 10.47
CA SER A 162 1.19 -4.35 10.45
C SER A 162 0.57 -4.43 11.85
N GLU A 163 1.33 -4.86 12.85
CA GLU A 163 0.87 -4.94 14.24
C GLU A 163 0.58 -3.55 14.82
N GLU A 164 1.44 -2.58 14.54
CA GLU A 164 1.25 -1.18 14.95
C GLU A 164 -0.03 -0.59 14.34
N LEU A 165 -0.25 -0.80 13.04
CA LEU A 165 -1.46 -0.33 12.35
C LEU A 165 -2.72 -1.03 12.83
N LEU A 166 -2.66 -2.33 13.11
CA LEU A 166 -3.78 -3.05 13.71
C LEU A 166 -4.12 -2.52 15.11
N ALA A 167 -3.11 -2.21 15.93
CA ALA A 167 -3.30 -1.59 17.24
C ALA A 167 -3.90 -0.18 17.12
N PHE A 168 -3.42 0.62 16.18
CA PHE A 168 -3.96 1.93 15.85
C PHE A 168 -5.43 1.83 15.44
N LEU A 169 -5.78 0.99 14.46
CA LEU A 169 -7.15 0.80 14.00
C LEU A 169 -8.09 0.33 15.13
N ARG A 170 -7.63 -0.57 16.02
CA ARG A 170 -8.41 -1.01 17.20
C ARG A 170 -8.67 0.13 18.18
N THR A 171 -7.65 0.93 18.48
CA THR A 171 -7.76 2.11 19.36
C THR A 171 -8.76 3.14 18.82
N HIS A 172 -8.86 3.26 17.50
CA HIS A 172 -9.82 4.14 16.83
C HIS A 172 -11.12 3.43 16.43
N HIS A 173 -11.44 2.26 17.01
CA HIS A 173 -12.69 1.53 16.76
C HIS A 173 -12.98 1.17 15.28
N CYS A 174 -11.95 1.09 14.44
CA CYS A 174 -12.02 0.70 13.03
C CYS A 174 -11.88 -0.83 12.88
N THR A 175 -12.66 -1.57 13.66
CA THR A 175 -12.54 -3.04 13.79
C THR A 175 -13.20 -3.80 12.64
N ASP A 176 -14.08 -3.14 11.88
CA ASP A 176 -14.77 -3.70 10.72
C ASP A 176 -13.80 -4.11 9.61
N LEU A 177 -12.82 -3.25 9.32
CA LEU A 177 -11.76 -3.51 8.34
C LEU A 177 -10.89 -4.71 8.75
N ILE A 178 -10.49 -4.74 10.02
CA ILE A 178 -9.70 -5.83 10.59
C ILE A 178 -10.46 -7.14 10.47
N ALA A 179 -11.72 -7.16 10.92
CA ALA A 179 -12.56 -8.34 10.88
C ALA A 179 -12.79 -8.84 9.45
N LYS A 180 -12.94 -7.93 8.47
CA LYS A 180 -13.05 -8.32 7.05
C LYS A 180 -11.75 -8.93 6.53
N ALA A 181 -10.60 -8.31 6.79
CA ALA A 181 -9.30 -8.86 6.39
C ALA A 181 -9.09 -10.26 6.99
N GLU A 182 -9.29 -10.38 8.30
CA GLU A 182 -9.15 -11.63 9.07
C GLU A 182 -10.08 -12.73 8.55
N LYS A 183 -11.35 -12.41 8.27
CA LYS A 183 -12.34 -13.39 7.80
C LYS A 183 -12.11 -13.79 6.35
N ALA A 184 -11.67 -12.87 5.50
CA ALA A 184 -11.66 -13.08 4.05
C ALA A 184 -10.35 -13.63 3.49
N PHE A 185 -9.20 -13.30 4.07
CA PHE A 185 -7.90 -13.62 3.47
C PHE A 185 -7.07 -14.57 4.32
N LYS A 186 -6.42 -15.53 3.66
CA LYS A 186 -5.50 -16.47 4.32
C LYS A 186 -4.18 -15.77 4.69
N ASN A 187 -3.65 -14.99 3.74
CA ASN A 187 -2.41 -14.24 3.89
C ASN A 187 -2.73 -12.76 3.66
N TYR A 188 -2.61 -11.94 4.70
CA TYR A 188 -2.79 -10.50 4.60
C TYR A 188 -1.79 -9.77 5.50
N CYS A 189 -1.51 -8.51 5.17
CA CYS A 189 -0.64 -7.65 5.96
C CYS A 189 -1.12 -6.21 5.83
N PHE A 190 -1.01 -5.44 6.91
CA PHE A 190 -1.32 -4.01 6.92
C PHE A 190 -0.05 -3.20 6.68
N PHE A 191 -0.17 -2.17 5.85
CA PHE A 191 0.90 -1.23 5.54
C PHE A 191 0.40 0.19 5.69
N GLY A 192 1.32 1.11 5.91
CA GLY A 192 1.03 2.52 5.94
C GLY A 192 2.00 3.25 5.02
N ILE A 193 1.47 4.05 4.11
CA ILE A 193 2.27 4.76 3.11
C ILE A 193 1.91 6.24 3.07
N SER A 194 2.91 7.04 2.72
CA SER A 194 2.69 8.40 2.24
C SER A 194 3.27 8.52 0.84
N ALA A 195 2.46 8.96 -0.12
CA ALA A 195 2.92 9.10 -1.50
C ALA A 195 3.68 10.41 -1.72
N LEU A 196 3.28 11.48 -1.02
CA LEU A 196 3.78 12.83 -1.25
C LEU A 196 4.64 13.35 -0.09
N GLY A 197 4.48 12.77 1.10
CA GLY A 197 5.15 13.21 2.33
C GLY A 197 4.51 14.41 3.01
N GLU A 198 3.63 15.13 2.29
CA GLU A 198 2.80 16.21 2.79
C GLU A 198 1.43 16.24 2.10
N LEU A 199 0.47 16.89 2.76
CA LEU A 199 -0.82 17.20 2.17
C LEU A 199 -0.67 18.37 1.17
N PRO A 200 -1.09 18.24 -0.10
CA PRO A 200 -1.00 19.32 -1.09
C PRO A 200 -1.70 20.61 -0.64
N GLY A 201 -1.37 21.76 -1.22
CA GLY A 201 -2.15 22.99 -1.08
C GLY A 201 -3.56 22.86 -1.68
N GLU A 202 -4.43 23.84 -1.42
CA GLU A 202 -5.77 23.88 -2.05
C GLU A 202 -5.69 24.05 -3.58
N ASP A 203 -4.58 24.59 -4.08
CA ASP A 203 -4.24 24.71 -5.50
C ASP A 203 -3.61 23.43 -6.09
N LEU A 204 -3.62 22.33 -5.32
CA LEU A 204 -3.00 21.04 -5.66
C LEU A 204 -1.47 21.10 -5.80
N SER A 205 -0.84 22.18 -5.33
CA SER A 205 0.62 22.30 -5.34
C SER A 205 1.26 21.60 -4.14
N ILE A 206 2.44 21.03 -4.34
CA ILE A 206 3.33 20.60 -3.26
C ILE A 206 4.30 21.75 -3.02
N ARG A 207 4.41 22.21 -1.78
CA ARG A 207 5.24 23.37 -1.43
C ARG A 207 6.66 22.94 -1.09
N GLY A 208 6.81 21.73 -0.53
CA GLY A 208 8.09 21.10 -0.23
C GLY A 208 8.61 20.21 -1.35
N GLU A 209 9.59 19.39 -1.00
CA GLU A 209 10.02 18.27 -1.84
C GLU A 209 9.10 17.07 -1.59
N LEU A 210 8.87 16.26 -2.63
CA LEU A 210 8.18 14.98 -2.48
C LEU A 210 8.99 14.07 -1.56
N GLN A 211 8.34 13.58 -0.49
CA GLN A 211 8.94 12.62 0.46
C GLN A 211 8.07 11.36 0.56
N PRO A 212 8.06 10.48 -0.46
CA PRO A 212 7.35 9.22 -0.38
C PRO A 212 7.93 8.34 0.72
N THR A 213 7.07 7.70 1.51
CA THR A 213 7.47 6.85 2.64
C THR A 213 6.78 5.50 2.53
N ARG A 214 7.58 4.42 2.56
CA ARG A 214 7.15 2.99 2.52
C ARG A 214 6.29 2.59 1.30
N VAL A 215 6.25 3.39 0.23
CA VAL A 215 5.37 3.16 -0.93
C VAL A 215 5.60 1.83 -1.65
N ALA A 216 6.82 1.29 -1.56
CA ALA A 216 7.18 0.02 -2.21
C ALA A 216 6.85 -1.22 -1.35
N ASP A 217 6.72 -1.08 -0.03
CA ASP A 217 6.53 -2.19 0.92
C ASP A 217 5.39 -3.12 0.52
N PRO A 218 4.17 -2.63 0.20
CA PRO A 218 3.04 -3.53 -0.08
C PRO A 218 3.31 -4.42 -1.29
N LEU A 219 3.90 -3.84 -2.34
CA LEU A 219 4.22 -4.56 -3.57
C LEU A 219 5.33 -5.57 -3.34
N PHE A 220 6.41 -5.17 -2.66
CA PHE A 220 7.51 -6.07 -2.33
C PHE A 220 7.05 -7.24 -1.46
N TRP A 221 6.20 -6.99 -0.47
CA TRP A 221 5.60 -8.05 0.33
C TRP A 221 4.75 -9.01 -0.53
N ILE A 222 3.89 -8.50 -1.42
CA ILE A 222 3.12 -9.35 -2.35
C ILE A 222 4.05 -10.19 -3.22
N LEU A 223 5.07 -9.58 -3.84
CA LEU A 223 6.02 -10.31 -4.69
C LEU A 223 6.81 -11.36 -3.90
N HIS A 224 7.09 -11.11 -2.62
CA HIS A 224 7.66 -12.11 -1.74
C HIS A 224 6.67 -13.27 -1.48
N GLN A 225 5.40 -12.99 -1.19
CA GLN A 225 4.36 -14.02 -1.04
C GLN A 225 4.20 -14.88 -2.30
N LEU A 226 4.47 -14.30 -3.48
CA LEU A 226 4.47 -14.98 -4.77
C LEU A 226 5.80 -15.71 -5.09
N GLY A 227 6.82 -15.60 -4.23
CA GLY A 227 8.11 -16.27 -4.40
C GLY A 227 9.07 -15.58 -5.36
N HIS A 228 8.83 -14.31 -5.71
CA HIS A 228 9.64 -13.55 -6.66
C HIS A 228 10.70 -12.66 -6.00
N VAL A 229 10.51 -12.26 -4.74
CA VAL A 229 11.48 -11.45 -3.97
C VAL A 229 11.94 -12.22 -2.74
N HIS A 230 13.24 -12.22 -2.46
CA HIS A 230 13.82 -12.88 -1.29
C HIS A 230 13.63 -12.03 -0.02
N THR A 231 13.63 -12.69 1.14
CA THR A 231 13.69 -11.99 2.43
C THR A 231 15.10 -11.49 2.67
N MET A 232 15.23 -10.39 3.41
CA MET A 232 16.52 -10.06 4.01
C MET A 232 16.96 -11.24 4.87
N ARG A 233 18.23 -11.65 4.76
CA ARG A 233 18.79 -12.60 5.71
C ARG A 233 18.95 -11.86 7.02
N ASP A 234 18.40 -12.42 8.10
CA ASP A 234 18.75 -11.94 9.44
C ASP A 234 20.28 -12.02 9.55
N VAL A 235 20.93 -10.87 9.70
CA VAL A 235 22.34 -10.83 10.06
C VAL A 235 22.38 -11.24 11.51
N VAL A 236 22.58 -12.55 11.73
CA VAL A 236 22.87 -13.13 13.05
C VAL A 236 24.26 -12.70 13.50
#